data_AF-A0A1S2ZQS6-F1
#
_entry.id   AF-A0A1S2ZQS6-F1
#
_cell.length_a   1.000
_cell.length_b   1.000
_cell.length_c   1.000
_cell.angle_alpha   90.00
_cell.angle_beta   90.00
_cell.angle_gamma   90.00
#
_symmetry.space_group_name_H-M   'P 1'
#
loop_
_entity.id
_entity.type
_entity.pdbx_description
1 polymer ?
#
loop_
_entity_poly.entity_id
_entity_poly.type
_entity_poly.pdbx_seq_one_letter_code
_entity_poly.pdbx_strand_id
1 'polypeptide(L)'
;MYEILKALDYCHSMGIMHRDVKPHNVMIDHEHRKLRLIDWGLAEFYHPGQEYNVRVASRYFKGPELLVDYQMYDYSLDMWSLGCMLASMIFRKEPFFHGHDNYDQLVRIAKVLGTEDLYDYIDKYNIELDPRFNDILGRHSRKRWERFVHSENQHLVSPEALDFLDKLLRYDHQSRLTAREAMEHPYFYTVVKDQARMGSSSMAGASTPVSSANMMSGISSVPTPSPLGPLAGSPVIATANPLGMPVPAAAGAQQ
;
A
#
# COMPACT_ATOMS: atom_id res chain seq x y z
N MET A 1 5.64 10.28 0.23
CA MET A 1 4.64 9.69 1.15
C MET A 1 3.21 9.89 0.67
N TYR A 2 2.67 11.11 0.69
CA TYR A 2 1.27 11.35 0.29
C TYR A 2 0.92 10.83 -1.13
N GLU A 3 1.78 11.05 -2.12
CA GLU A 3 1.55 10.50 -3.48
C GLU A 3 1.65 8.96 -3.55
N ILE A 4 2.43 8.32 -2.67
CA ILE A 4 2.47 6.85 -2.59
C ILE A 4 1.16 6.34 -1.99
N LEU A 5 0.66 7.00 -0.95
CA LEU A 5 -0.63 6.66 -0.33
C LEU A 5 -1.78 6.75 -1.34
N LYS A 6 -1.80 7.75 -2.23
CA LYS A 6 -2.79 7.82 -3.33
C LYS A 6 -2.76 6.57 -4.22
N ALA A 7 -1.57 6.08 -4.56
CA ALA A 7 -1.44 4.87 -5.38
C ALA A 7 -1.91 3.61 -4.63
N LEU A 8 -1.58 3.50 -3.34
CA LEU A 8 -2.01 2.39 -2.49
C LEU A 8 -3.52 2.40 -2.23
N ASP A 9 -4.08 3.54 -1.81
CA ASP A 9 -5.53 3.71 -1.62
C ASP A 9 -6.30 3.36 -2.90
N TYR A 10 -5.80 3.80 -4.06
CA TYR A 10 -6.39 3.46 -5.33
C TYR A 10 -6.36 1.96 -5.60
N CYS A 11 -5.21 1.28 -5.49
CA CYS A 11 -5.17 -0.16 -5.79
C CYS A 11 -5.91 -1.01 -4.74
N HIS A 12 -5.87 -0.62 -3.46
CA HIS A 12 -6.64 -1.25 -2.39
C HIS A 12 -8.14 -1.13 -2.65
N SER A 13 -8.61 0.04 -3.12
CA SER A 13 -10.02 0.25 -3.52
C SER A 13 -10.44 -0.59 -4.73
N MET A 14 -9.48 -1.01 -5.55
CA MET A 14 -9.68 -1.90 -6.70
C MET A 14 -9.50 -3.38 -6.32
N GLY A 15 -9.36 -3.70 -5.03
CA GLY A 15 -9.21 -5.05 -4.54
C GLY A 15 -7.82 -5.65 -4.75
N ILE A 16 -6.77 -4.83 -4.94
CA ILE A 16 -5.41 -5.28 -5.26
C ILE A 16 -4.43 -4.88 -4.15
N MET A 17 -3.65 -5.84 -3.67
CA MET A 17 -2.49 -5.63 -2.79
C MET A 17 -1.22 -5.57 -3.63
N HIS A 18 -0.31 -4.62 -3.39
CA HIS A 18 0.93 -4.51 -4.17
C HIS A 18 1.97 -5.57 -3.76
N ARG A 19 2.10 -5.84 -2.46
CA ARG A 19 2.97 -6.88 -1.84
C ARG A 19 4.48 -6.75 -2.05
N ASP A 20 4.96 -5.72 -2.76
CA ASP A 20 6.39 -5.40 -2.86
C ASP A 20 6.67 -3.87 -2.86
N VAL A 21 6.02 -3.15 -1.94
CA VAL A 21 6.25 -1.71 -1.76
C VAL A 21 7.63 -1.48 -1.15
N LYS A 22 8.52 -0.79 -1.87
CA LYS A 22 9.89 -0.47 -1.46
C LYS A 22 10.45 0.71 -2.27
N PRO A 23 11.54 1.37 -1.85
CA PRO A 23 12.09 2.53 -2.55
C PRO A 23 12.39 2.28 -4.04
N HIS A 24 12.91 1.10 -4.37
CA HIS A 24 13.23 0.71 -5.76
C HIS A 24 11.99 0.66 -6.67
N ASN A 25 10.81 0.41 -6.11
CA ASN A 25 9.55 0.32 -6.85
C ASN A 25 8.79 1.65 -6.87
N VAL A 26 9.42 2.74 -6.41
CA VAL A 26 8.85 4.08 -6.41
C VAL A 26 9.70 5.00 -7.29
N MET A 27 9.23 5.23 -8.51
CA MET A 27 9.89 6.12 -9.47
C MET A 27 9.49 7.57 -9.18
N ILE A 28 10.48 8.45 -9.04
CA ILE A 28 10.27 9.86 -8.73
C ILE A 28 10.99 10.71 -9.77
N ASP A 29 10.21 11.50 -10.50
CA ASP A 29 10.72 12.66 -11.23
C ASP A 29 10.65 13.86 -10.27
N HIS A 30 11.80 14.21 -9.69
CA HIS A 30 11.88 15.24 -8.67
C HIS A 30 11.71 16.66 -9.25
N GLU A 31 12.15 16.88 -10.49
CA GLU A 31 12.02 18.16 -11.20
C GLU A 31 10.55 18.52 -11.39
N HIS A 32 9.74 17.57 -11.84
CA HIS A 32 8.31 17.77 -12.08
C HIS A 32 7.41 17.34 -10.90
N ARG A 33 8.01 16.89 -9.79
CA ARG A 33 7.32 16.38 -8.59
C ARG A 33 6.30 15.28 -8.91
N LYS A 34 6.62 14.38 -9.83
CA LYS A 34 5.77 13.25 -10.23
C LYS A 34 6.28 11.95 -9.62
N LEU A 35 5.36 11.12 -9.16
CA LEU A 35 5.65 9.81 -8.58
C LEU A 35 4.85 8.71 -9.28
N ARG A 36 5.44 7.53 -9.46
CA ARG A 36 4.77 6.31 -9.93
C ARG A 36 5.19 5.12 -9.08
N LEU A 37 4.22 4.34 -8.63
CA LEU A 37 4.44 3.00 -8.09
C LEU A 37 4.50 2.02 -9.26
N ILE A 38 5.57 1.22 -9.31
CA ILE A 38 5.88 0.30 -10.41
C ILE A 38 6.08 -1.12 -9.88
N ASP A 39 6.28 -2.08 -10.81
CA ASP A 39 6.55 -3.49 -10.51
C ASP A 39 5.42 -4.21 -9.75
N TRP A 40 4.32 -4.43 -10.48
CA TRP A 40 3.13 -5.14 -10.00
C TRP A 40 3.25 -6.66 -10.14
N GLY A 41 4.44 -7.21 -10.41
CA GLY A 41 4.63 -8.64 -10.67
C GLY A 41 4.36 -9.54 -9.47
N LEU A 42 4.38 -8.98 -8.25
CA LEU A 42 4.01 -9.68 -7.02
C LEU A 42 2.64 -9.27 -6.49
N ALA A 43 1.91 -8.39 -7.17
CA ALA A 43 0.58 -7.96 -6.72
C ALA A 43 -0.43 -9.12 -6.75
N GLU A 44 -1.52 -9.00 -5.99
CA GLU A 44 -2.59 -10.01 -5.96
C GLU A 44 -3.94 -9.41 -5.64
N PHE A 45 -5.00 -10.05 -6.14
CA PHE A 45 -6.36 -9.71 -5.75
C PHE A 45 -6.68 -10.21 -4.34
N TYR A 46 -7.25 -9.34 -3.53
CA TYR A 46 -7.71 -9.71 -2.20
C TYR A 46 -9.10 -10.33 -2.25
N HIS A 47 -9.22 -11.51 -1.68
CA HIS A 47 -10.44 -12.23 -1.38
C HIS A 47 -10.51 -12.53 0.13
N PRO A 48 -11.62 -12.19 0.82
CA PRO A 48 -11.78 -12.49 2.25
C PRO A 48 -11.62 -13.99 2.55
N GLY A 49 -10.83 -14.31 3.57
CA GLY A 49 -10.57 -15.68 4.01
C GLY A 49 -9.62 -16.48 3.12
N GLN A 50 -9.05 -15.88 2.07
CA GLN A 50 -8.02 -16.53 1.26
C GLN A 50 -6.67 -16.51 1.98
N GLU A 51 -5.96 -17.63 1.92
CA GLU A 51 -4.57 -17.75 2.33
C GLU A 51 -3.65 -17.41 1.17
N TYR A 52 -2.62 -16.60 1.43
CA TYR A 52 -1.65 -16.17 0.43
C TYR A 52 -0.25 -16.71 0.73
N ASN A 53 0.59 -16.75 -0.30
CA ASN A 53 2.00 -17.08 -0.15
C ASN A 53 2.74 -15.98 0.64
N VAL A 54 3.46 -16.33 1.70
CA VAL A 54 4.23 -15.38 2.52
C VAL A 54 5.60 -15.01 1.92
N ARG A 55 6.04 -15.73 0.88
CA ARG A 55 7.34 -15.52 0.21
C ARG A 55 7.31 -14.37 -0.80
N VAL A 56 6.67 -13.26 -0.42
CA VAL A 56 6.57 -12.00 -1.16
C VAL A 56 7.33 -10.88 -0.44
N ALA A 57 7.47 -9.72 -1.07
CA ALA A 57 8.25 -8.58 -0.55
C ALA A 57 9.76 -8.83 -0.36
N SER A 58 10.52 -7.75 -0.50
CA SER A 58 11.94 -7.72 -0.15
C SER A 58 12.13 -7.73 1.38
N ARG A 59 13.15 -8.45 1.89
CA ARG A 59 13.34 -8.77 3.34
C ARG A 59 13.06 -7.60 4.29
N TYR A 60 13.65 -6.43 4.02
CA TYR A 60 13.57 -5.28 4.93
C TYR A 60 12.18 -4.63 5.04
N PHE A 61 11.28 -4.98 4.13
CA PHE A 61 9.91 -4.47 4.03
C PHE A 61 8.87 -5.55 4.35
N LYS A 62 9.27 -6.78 4.66
CA LYS A 62 8.34 -7.85 5.06
C LYS A 62 7.62 -7.45 6.36
N GLY A 63 6.29 -7.50 6.32
CA GLY A 63 5.44 -7.41 7.50
C GLY A 63 5.66 -8.59 8.45
N PRO A 64 5.43 -8.44 9.76
CA PRO A 64 5.51 -9.53 10.74
C PRO A 64 4.72 -10.76 10.31
N GLU A 65 3.54 -10.59 9.73
CA GLU A 65 2.70 -11.66 9.17
C GLU A 65 3.45 -12.57 8.20
N LEU A 66 4.35 -12.04 7.37
CA LEU A 66 5.15 -12.85 6.44
C LEU A 66 6.29 -13.59 7.14
N LEU A 67 6.77 -13.05 8.26
CA LEU A 67 7.91 -13.57 9.02
C LEU A 67 7.50 -14.64 10.04
N VAL A 68 6.24 -14.62 10.48
CA VAL A 68 5.62 -15.62 11.38
C VAL A 68 4.69 -16.59 10.63
N ASP A 69 4.72 -16.57 9.30
CA ASP A 69 3.95 -17.46 8.41
C ASP A 69 2.41 -17.36 8.55
N TYR A 70 1.89 -16.17 8.88
CA TYR A 70 0.45 -15.92 8.89
C TYR A 70 -0.07 -15.60 7.49
N GLN A 71 -0.84 -16.50 6.89
CA GLN A 71 -1.18 -16.47 5.47
C GLN A 71 -2.44 -15.66 5.11
N MET A 72 -3.35 -15.44 6.06
CA MET A 72 -4.60 -14.68 5.85
C MET A 72 -4.37 -13.17 6.04
N TYR A 73 -3.38 -12.61 5.33
CA TYR A 73 -3.06 -11.19 5.34
C TYR A 73 -3.82 -10.41 4.24
N ASP A 74 -3.76 -9.08 4.34
CA ASP A 74 -4.50 -8.17 3.46
C ASP A 74 -3.69 -6.92 3.06
N TYR A 75 -4.36 -5.89 2.56
CA TYR A 75 -3.81 -4.59 2.13
C TYR A 75 -2.89 -3.92 3.15
N SER A 76 -3.08 -4.19 4.45
CA SER A 76 -2.27 -3.65 5.55
C SER A 76 -0.80 -4.09 5.50
N LEU A 77 -0.45 -5.12 4.72
CA LEU A 77 0.93 -5.49 4.41
C LEU A 77 1.70 -4.36 3.70
N ASP A 78 1.03 -3.68 2.75
CA ASP A 78 1.62 -2.55 2.03
C ASP A 78 1.85 -1.36 2.99
N MET A 79 0.99 -1.21 3.99
CA MET A 79 1.07 -0.14 4.99
C MET A 79 2.25 -0.33 5.95
N TRP A 80 2.58 -1.58 6.31
CA TRP A 80 3.82 -1.89 7.02
C TRP A 80 5.05 -1.51 6.20
N SER A 81 5.07 -1.94 4.93
CA SER A 81 6.17 -1.67 4.00
C SER A 81 6.40 -0.16 3.84
N LEU A 82 5.31 0.60 3.72
CA LEU A 82 5.32 2.06 3.70
C LEU A 82 5.88 2.66 5.01
N GLY A 83 5.53 2.09 6.16
CA GLY A 83 6.09 2.45 7.47
C GLY A 83 7.60 2.24 7.54
N CYS A 84 8.12 1.12 7.01
CA CYS A 84 9.57 0.89 6.92
C CYS A 84 10.28 1.93 6.03
N MET A 85 9.66 2.32 4.91
CA MET A 85 10.17 3.41 4.07
C MET A 85 10.19 4.74 4.82
N LEU A 86 9.08 5.10 5.49
CA LEU A 86 8.98 6.33 6.27
C LEU A 86 10.06 6.39 7.36
N ALA A 87 10.21 5.34 8.15
CA ALA A 87 11.22 5.24 9.19
C ALA A 87 12.63 5.44 8.62
N SER A 88 12.93 4.79 7.48
CA SER A 88 14.24 4.93 6.83
C SER A 88 14.52 6.37 6.39
N MET A 89 13.51 7.07 5.86
CA MET A 89 13.62 8.46 5.43
C MET A 89 13.80 9.43 6.60
N ILE A 90 12.92 9.38 7.60
CA ILE A 90 12.94 10.37 8.70
C ILE A 90 14.12 10.15 9.65
N PHE A 91 14.58 8.92 9.82
CA PHE A 91 15.73 8.61 10.67
C PHE A 91 17.06 8.54 9.92
N ARG A 92 17.06 8.70 8.58
CA ARG A 92 18.24 8.53 7.72
C ARG A 92 18.97 7.20 7.96
N LYS A 93 18.19 6.12 8.10
CA LYS A 93 18.69 4.78 8.40
C LYS A 93 18.16 3.78 7.39
N GLU A 94 18.97 3.42 6.40
CA GLU A 94 18.58 2.52 5.32
C GLU A 94 19.34 1.18 5.39
N PRO A 95 18.65 0.03 5.51
CA PRO A 95 17.24 -0.12 5.89
C PRO A 95 17.00 0.14 7.39
N PHE A 96 15.76 0.52 7.75
CA PHE A 96 15.41 0.75 9.15
C PHE A 96 15.48 -0.54 9.99
N PHE A 97 14.89 -1.64 9.51
CA PHE A 97 15.05 -2.97 10.09
C PHE A 97 16.00 -3.80 9.23
N HIS A 98 17.22 -4.03 9.72
CA HIS A 98 18.31 -4.63 8.94
C HIS A 98 18.63 -6.06 9.43
N GLY A 99 17.76 -7.02 9.08
CA GLY A 99 17.96 -8.43 9.40
C GLY A 99 18.90 -9.14 8.42
N HIS A 100 19.73 -10.05 8.93
CA HIS A 100 20.63 -10.87 8.11
C HIS A 100 19.89 -11.89 7.23
N ASP A 101 18.77 -12.40 7.72
CA ASP A 101 17.83 -13.30 7.05
C ASP A 101 16.39 -13.01 7.55
N ASN A 102 15.40 -13.81 7.17
CA ASN A 102 14.02 -13.60 7.59
C ASN A 102 13.80 -13.82 9.10
N TYR A 103 14.59 -14.70 9.74
CA TYR A 103 14.49 -14.93 11.19
C TYR A 103 15.04 -13.74 11.96
N ASP A 104 16.25 -13.29 11.63
CA ASP A 104 16.84 -12.09 12.24
C ASP A 104 16.04 -10.82 11.91
N GLN A 105 15.34 -10.77 10.77
CA GLN A 105 14.45 -9.65 10.45
C GLN A 105 13.37 -9.45 11.52
N LEU A 106 12.73 -10.53 11.99
CA LEU A 106 11.74 -10.44 13.08
C LEU A 106 12.41 -10.01 14.40
N VAL A 107 13.62 -10.50 14.68
CA VAL A 107 14.41 -10.08 15.85
C VAL A 107 14.70 -8.57 15.81
N ARG A 108 15.04 -7.99 14.65
CA ARG A 108 15.25 -6.54 14.51
C ARG A 108 13.99 -5.74 14.79
N ILE A 109 12.83 -6.25 14.37
CA ILE A 109 11.53 -5.65 14.66
C ILE A 109 11.24 -5.73 16.16
N ALA A 110 11.41 -6.91 16.77
CA ALA A 110 11.20 -7.15 18.21
C ALA A 110 12.06 -6.27 19.12
N LYS A 111 13.30 -5.97 18.71
CA LYS A 111 14.18 -5.04 19.44
C LYS A 111 13.68 -3.60 19.50
N VAL A 112 12.76 -3.22 18.60
CA VAL A 112 12.17 -1.88 18.52
C VAL A 112 10.73 -1.88 19.04
N LEU A 113 9.86 -2.73 18.50
CA LEU A 113 8.45 -2.75 18.87
C LEU A 113 8.18 -3.51 20.19
N GLY A 114 9.18 -4.25 20.69
CA GLY A 114 9.05 -5.06 21.90
C GLY A 114 8.56 -6.47 21.60
N THR A 115 8.80 -7.38 22.54
CA THR A 115 8.37 -8.79 22.44
C THR A 115 7.00 -9.03 23.05
N GLU A 116 6.54 -8.18 23.98
CA GLU A 116 5.21 -8.33 24.60
C GLU A 116 4.10 -8.16 23.54
N ASP A 117 4.07 -7.02 22.82
CA ASP A 117 3.14 -6.80 21.70
C ASP A 117 3.23 -7.88 20.58
N LEU A 118 4.40 -8.52 20.41
CA LEU A 118 4.59 -9.60 19.42
C LEU A 118 3.89 -10.88 19.88
N TYR A 119 4.07 -11.27 21.15
CA TYR A 119 3.42 -12.46 21.70
C TYR A 119 1.90 -12.26 21.81
N ASP A 120 1.43 -11.07 22.19
CA ASP A 120 0.00 -10.74 22.18
C ASP A 120 -0.61 -10.90 20.76
N TYR A 121 0.14 -10.50 19.73
CA TYR A 121 -0.26 -10.70 18.33
C TYR A 121 -0.30 -12.18 17.95
N ILE A 122 0.72 -12.95 18.30
CA ILE A 122 0.80 -14.40 18.05
C ILE A 122 -0.39 -15.12 18.72
N ASP A 123 -0.68 -14.78 19.97
CA ASP A 123 -1.79 -15.36 20.75
C ASP A 123 -3.15 -14.97 20.16
N LYS A 124 -3.34 -13.69 19.80
CA LYS A 124 -4.60 -13.18 19.21
C LYS A 124 -5.02 -13.97 17.97
N TYR A 125 -4.05 -14.33 17.11
CA TYR A 125 -4.29 -15.03 15.86
C TYR A 125 -4.01 -16.53 15.94
N ASN A 126 -3.65 -17.05 17.11
CA ASN A 126 -3.26 -18.45 17.34
C ASN A 126 -2.21 -18.94 16.32
N ILE A 127 -1.14 -18.16 16.14
CA ILE A 127 -0.07 -18.43 15.18
C ILE A 127 0.89 -19.46 15.76
N GLU A 128 1.17 -20.53 15.01
CA GLU A 128 2.22 -21.48 15.37
C GLU A 128 3.60 -20.88 15.00
N LEU A 129 4.31 -20.40 16.01
CA LEU A 129 5.62 -19.80 15.80
C LEU A 129 6.69 -20.87 15.54
N ASP A 130 7.47 -20.71 14.46
CA ASP A 130 8.59 -21.61 14.12
C ASP A 130 9.55 -21.76 15.34
N PRO A 131 9.87 -23.00 15.77
CA PRO A 131 10.71 -23.24 16.95
C PRO A 131 12.08 -22.55 16.92
N ARG A 132 12.59 -22.19 15.73
CA ARG A 132 13.84 -21.41 15.59
C ARG A 132 13.77 -20.06 16.28
N PHE A 133 12.58 -19.49 16.48
CA PHE A 133 12.40 -18.20 17.15
C PHE A 133 12.61 -18.27 18.67
N ASN A 134 12.46 -19.45 19.28
CA ASN A 134 12.54 -19.65 20.72
C ASN A 134 13.86 -19.14 21.31
N ASP A 135 14.97 -19.33 20.58
CA ASP A 135 16.32 -19.01 21.06
C ASP A 135 16.81 -17.62 20.62
N ILE A 136 16.13 -16.94 19.68
CA ILE A 136 16.66 -15.71 19.05
C ILE A 136 15.84 -14.45 19.33
N LEU A 137 14.55 -14.55 19.66
CA LEU A 137 13.72 -13.36 19.92
C LEU A 137 14.09 -12.68 21.24
N GLY A 138 14.47 -13.45 22.26
CA GLY A 138 14.77 -12.95 23.59
C GLY A 138 13.60 -12.19 24.22
N ARG A 139 13.90 -11.23 25.09
CA ARG A 139 12.91 -10.31 25.69
C ARG A 139 13.33 -8.86 25.49
N HIS A 140 12.45 -8.06 24.90
CA HIS A 140 12.72 -6.67 24.57
C HIS A 140 11.54 -5.77 24.93
N SER A 141 11.81 -4.64 25.59
CA SER A 141 10.82 -3.58 25.79
C SER A 141 10.63 -2.75 24.52
N ARG A 142 9.39 -2.32 24.25
CA ARG A 142 9.06 -1.35 23.21
C ARG A 142 9.90 -0.09 23.39
N LYS A 143 10.54 0.35 22.31
CA LYS A 143 11.39 1.54 22.28
C LYS A 143 10.57 2.74 21.88
N ARG A 144 10.81 3.83 22.60
CA ARG A 144 10.41 5.17 22.21
C ARG A 144 11.11 5.59 20.92
N TRP A 145 10.37 6.15 19.97
CA TRP A 145 10.91 6.56 18.67
C TRP A 145 11.99 7.64 18.77
N GLU A 146 11.94 8.46 19.83
CA GLU A 146 12.95 9.49 20.13
C GLU A 146 14.36 8.90 20.31
N ARG A 147 14.48 7.59 20.60
CA ARG A 147 15.77 6.88 20.65
C ARG A 147 16.54 6.93 19.32
N PHE A 148 15.84 7.08 18.20
CA PHE A 148 16.43 7.10 16.87
C PHE A 148 16.74 8.51 16.36
N VAL A 149 16.44 9.55 17.16
CA VAL A 149 16.65 10.95 16.79
C VAL A 149 18.07 11.39 17.19
N HIS A 150 18.78 12.01 16.26
CA HIS A 150 20.09 12.62 16.47
C HIS A 150 20.25 13.89 15.63
N SER A 151 21.38 14.60 15.79
CA SER A 151 21.63 15.91 15.17
C SER A 151 21.45 15.94 13.65
N GLU A 152 21.72 14.83 12.96
CA GLU A 152 21.66 14.75 11.49
C GLU A 152 20.25 14.48 10.95
N ASN A 153 19.31 14.03 11.79
CA ASN A 153 17.96 13.65 11.34
C ASN A 153 16.83 14.42 12.06
N GLN A 154 17.13 15.13 13.16
CA GLN A 154 16.13 15.87 13.94
C GLN A 154 15.28 16.85 13.12
N HIS A 155 15.81 17.39 12.02
CA HIS A 155 15.09 18.31 11.13
C HIS A 155 14.02 17.64 10.27
N LEU A 156 13.99 16.29 10.22
CA LEU A 156 13.02 15.48 9.50
C LEU A 156 11.96 14.87 10.43
N VAL A 157 12.17 14.98 11.75
CA VAL A 157 11.34 14.32 12.76
C VAL A 157 10.49 15.36 13.48
N SER A 158 9.18 15.16 13.47
CA SER A 158 8.21 15.94 14.24
C SER A 158 7.32 15.00 15.07
N PRO A 159 6.61 15.50 16.09
CA PRO A 159 5.62 14.70 16.82
C PRO A 159 4.60 14.02 15.90
N GLU A 160 4.11 14.72 14.87
CA GLU A 160 3.18 14.18 13.88
C GLU A 160 3.82 13.07 13.04
N ALA A 161 5.11 13.17 12.71
CA ALA A 161 5.84 12.13 11.97
C ALA A 161 5.98 10.85 12.80
N LEU A 162 6.31 10.98 14.09
CA LEU A 162 6.46 9.85 15.00
C LEU A 162 5.11 9.18 15.28
N ASP A 163 4.07 9.97 15.51
CA ASP A 163 2.70 9.48 15.71
C ASP A 163 2.16 8.77 14.46
N PHE A 164 2.42 9.32 13.27
CA PHE A 164 2.07 8.67 12.01
C PHE A 164 2.80 7.34 11.84
N LEU A 165 4.12 7.31 12.07
CA LEU A 165 4.93 6.10 11.97
C LEU A 165 4.48 5.02 12.96
N ASP A 166 4.17 5.43 14.19
CA ASP A 166 3.71 4.52 15.25
C ASP A 166 2.43 3.79 14.84
N LYS A 167 1.50 4.48 14.19
CA LYS A 167 0.24 3.92 13.70
C LYS A 167 0.39 3.05 12.43
N LEU A 168 1.54 3.08 11.75
CA LEU A 168 1.85 2.18 10.63
C LEU A 168 2.57 0.91 11.10
N LEU A 169 3.57 1.05 11.98
CA LEU A 169 4.42 -0.05 12.44
C LEU A 169 3.83 -0.76 13.66
N ARG A 170 2.77 -1.54 13.41
CA ARG A 170 2.11 -2.44 14.37
C ARG A 170 2.25 -3.89 13.95
N TYR A 171 2.45 -4.79 14.92
CA TYR A 171 2.46 -6.24 14.64
C TYR A 171 1.12 -6.69 14.07
N ASP A 172 0.07 -6.43 14.84
CA ASP A 172 -1.30 -6.63 14.42
C ASP A 172 -1.62 -5.81 13.18
N HIS A 173 -1.79 -6.51 12.07
CA HIS A 173 -2.03 -5.95 10.75
C HIS A 173 -3.37 -5.20 10.70
N GLN A 174 -4.37 -5.64 11.47
CA GLN A 174 -5.67 -4.94 11.60
C GLN A 174 -5.60 -3.64 12.42
N SER A 175 -4.53 -3.45 13.19
CA SER A 175 -4.32 -2.23 13.99
C SER A 175 -3.58 -1.13 13.21
N ARG A 176 -3.19 -1.38 11.96
CA ARG A 176 -2.48 -0.41 11.11
C ARG A 176 -3.49 0.51 10.43
N LEU A 177 -3.10 1.78 10.21
CA LEU A 177 -3.88 2.68 9.37
C LEU A 177 -4.06 2.10 7.97
N THR A 178 -5.27 2.21 7.44
CA THR A 178 -5.52 2.08 6.00
C THR A 178 -4.82 3.22 5.23
N ALA A 179 -4.67 3.07 3.92
CA ALA A 179 -4.10 4.13 3.08
C ALA A 179 -4.92 5.43 3.16
N ARG A 180 -6.25 5.33 3.23
CA ARG A 180 -7.16 6.47 3.40
C ARG A 180 -6.96 7.18 4.73
N GLU A 181 -7.02 6.45 5.85
CA GLU A 181 -6.83 7.04 7.18
C GLU A 181 -5.41 7.65 7.32
N ALA A 182 -4.41 7.02 6.70
CA ALA A 182 -3.06 7.57 6.63
C ALA A 182 -2.99 8.90 5.88
N MET A 183 -3.75 9.08 4.79
CA MET A 183 -3.84 10.37 4.07
C MET A 183 -4.51 11.46 4.90
N GLU A 184 -5.39 11.08 5.82
CA GLU A 184 -6.12 11.99 6.72
C GLU A 184 -5.31 12.36 7.97
N HIS A 185 -4.15 11.75 8.19
CA HIS A 185 -3.32 12.01 9.36
C HIS A 185 -2.79 13.46 9.40
N PRO A 186 -2.70 14.10 10.59
CA PRO A 186 -2.18 15.47 10.75
C PRO A 186 -0.82 15.75 10.10
N TYR A 187 0.01 14.73 9.96
CA TYR A 187 1.31 14.80 9.27
C TYR A 187 1.20 15.35 7.83
N PHE A 188 0.04 15.19 7.17
CA PHE A 188 -0.18 15.64 5.79
C PHE A 188 -1.01 16.92 5.64
N TYR A 189 -1.44 17.57 6.74
CA TYR A 189 -2.32 18.75 6.65
C TYR A 189 -1.76 19.88 5.77
N THR A 190 -0.46 20.15 5.85
CA THR A 190 0.19 21.16 5.00
C THR A 190 0.21 20.77 3.53
N VAL A 191 0.47 19.49 3.22
CA VAL A 191 0.43 18.94 1.86
C VAL A 191 -0.96 19.06 1.25
N VAL A 192 -1.99 18.69 2.01
CA VAL A 192 -3.40 18.77 1.57
C VAL A 192 -3.79 20.23 1.31
N LYS A 193 -3.44 21.15 2.22
CA LYS A 193 -3.70 22.58 2.08
C LYS A 193 -3.03 23.16 0.83
N ASP A 194 -1.77 22.81 0.57
CA ASP A 194 -1.03 23.29 -0.58
C ASP A 194 -1.57 22.72 -1.90
N GLN A 195 -1.97 21.45 -1.91
CA GLN A 195 -2.59 20.83 -3.09
C GLN A 195 -3.94 21.49 -3.43
N ALA A 196 -4.76 21.83 -2.44
CA ALA A 196 -6.01 22.56 -2.65
C ALA A 196 -5.78 23.96 -3.24
N ARG A 197 -4.74 24.67 -2.79
CA ARG A 197 -4.36 25.99 -3.32
C ARG A 197 -3.85 25.92 -4.77
N MET A 198 -3.08 24.90 -5.12
CA MET A 198 -2.60 24.70 -6.49
C MET A 198 -3.74 24.28 -7.44
N GLY A 199 -4.70 23.47 -6.95
CA GLY A 199 -5.89 23.09 -7.70
C GLY A 199 -6.80 24.29 -8.02
N SER A 200 -7.03 25.19 -7.06
CA SER A 200 -7.88 26.38 -7.27
C SER A 200 -7.26 27.43 -8.19
N SER A 201 -5.94 27.60 -8.15
CA SER A 201 -5.21 28.50 -9.06
C SER A 201 -5.18 27.99 -10.50
N SER A 202 -5.20 26.68 -10.73
CA SER A 202 -5.34 26.10 -12.08
C SER A 202 -6.73 26.28 -12.70
N MET A 203 -7.79 26.37 -11.88
CA MET A 203 -9.17 26.63 -12.32
C MET A 203 -9.46 28.12 -12.56
N ALA A 204 -8.80 29.02 -11.84
CA ALA A 204 -8.99 30.47 -12.00
C ALA A 204 -8.37 31.05 -13.29
N GLY A 205 -7.52 30.29 -13.99
CA GLY A 205 -6.91 30.69 -15.26
C GLY A 205 -7.75 30.36 -16.51
N ALA A 206 -8.87 29.64 -16.37
CA ALA A 206 -9.67 29.16 -17.50
C ALA A 206 -10.90 30.04 -17.82
N SER A 207 -11.13 31.13 -17.08
CA SER A 207 -12.26 32.04 -17.31
C SER A 207 -11.80 33.40 -17.84
N THR A 208 -11.38 33.45 -19.10
CA THR A 208 -11.47 34.68 -19.89
C THR A 208 -12.92 34.82 -20.40
N PRO A 209 -13.66 35.87 -20.04
CA PRO A 209 -14.96 36.12 -20.65
C PRO A 209 -14.72 36.59 -22.09
N VAL A 210 -15.12 35.77 -23.07
CA VAL A 210 -15.24 36.22 -24.45
C VAL A 210 -16.47 37.12 -24.50
N SER A 211 -16.25 38.43 -24.41
CA SER A 211 -17.24 39.42 -24.79
C SER A 211 -17.45 39.37 -26.30
N SER A 212 -18.65 39.03 -26.75
CA SER A 212 -19.10 39.30 -28.11
C SER A 212 -20.60 39.54 -28.07
N ALA A 213 -20.98 40.82 -28.03
CA ALA A 213 -22.35 41.26 -28.21
C ALA A 213 -22.64 41.50 -29.71
N ASN A 214 -23.84 41.06 -30.10
CA ASN A 214 -24.64 41.40 -31.28
C ASN A 214 -24.12 41.01 -32.67
N MET A 215 -24.90 40.18 -33.38
CA MET A 215 -25.70 40.59 -34.55
C MET A 215 -26.98 39.73 -34.69
N MET A 216 -28.06 40.38 -35.12
CA MET A 216 -29.44 39.88 -35.25
C MET A 216 -29.69 39.12 -36.57
N SER A 217 -30.78 38.34 -36.53
CA SER A 217 -31.69 37.93 -37.62
C SER A 217 -31.39 36.64 -38.41
N GLY A 218 -32.40 35.77 -38.49
CA GLY A 218 -32.40 34.57 -39.32
C GLY A 218 -33.41 33.52 -38.86
N ILE A 219 -34.62 33.58 -39.39
CA ILE A 219 -35.79 32.73 -39.12
C ILE A 219 -35.61 31.40 -39.86
N SER A 220 -35.96 30.24 -39.27
CA SER A 220 -36.88 29.22 -39.85
C SER A 220 -36.78 27.82 -39.23
N SER A 221 -37.97 27.31 -38.90
CA SER A 221 -38.47 25.92 -38.97
C SER A 221 -37.85 24.80 -38.12
N VAL A 222 -38.67 24.36 -37.17
CA VAL A 222 -38.69 23.06 -36.47
C VAL A 222 -39.33 21.99 -37.38
N PRO A 223 -39.00 20.70 -37.23
CA PRO A 223 -40.08 19.76 -36.91
C PRO A 223 -39.72 18.80 -35.76
N THR A 224 -40.71 18.52 -34.92
CA THR A 224 -40.73 17.50 -33.84
C THR A 224 -41.40 16.21 -34.37
N PRO A 225 -41.64 15.15 -33.55
CA PRO A 225 -40.92 13.87 -33.67
C PRO A 225 -41.89 12.72 -34.02
N SER A 226 -41.40 11.48 -34.18
CA SER A 226 -42.24 10.29 -33.94
C SER A 226 -41.43 9.03 -33.58
N PRO A 227 -42.03 8.11 -32.79
CA PRO A 227 -41.34 7.07 -32.04
C PRO A 227 -41.47 5.68 -32.68
N LEU A 228 -40.59 4.74 -32.35
CA LEU A 228 -40.84 3.30 -32.50
C LEU A 228 -40.10 2.52 -31.40
N GLY A 229 -40.85 1.60 -30.79
CA GLY A 229 -40.58 0.92 -29.52
C GLY A 229 -39.61 -0.28 -29.57
N PRO A 230 -39.62 -1.12 -28.52
CA PRO A 230 -38.47 -1.92 -28.11
C PRO A 230 -38.48 -3.32 -28.71
N LEU A 231 -37.30 -3.88 -28.98
CA LEU A 231 -37.13 -5.31 -29.25
C LEU A 231 -36.15 -5.92 -28.26
N ALA A 232 -36.69 -6.87 -27.52
CA ALA A 232 -36.02 -7.81 -26.63
C ALA A 232 -35.07 -8.74 -27.40
N GLY A 233 -34.11 -9.33 -26.68
CA GLY A 233 -33.38 -10.49 -27.17
C GLY A 233 -32.00 -10.69 -26.54
N SER A 234 -31.98 -11.18 -25.30
CA SER A 234 -30.83 -11.96 -24.83
C SER A 234 -30.71 -13.24 -25.66
N PRO A 235 -29.50 -13.79 -25.81
CA PRO A 235 -29.36 -15.21 -25.55
C PRO A 235 -28.21 -15.53 -24.61
N VAL A 236 -28.55 -16.38 -23.65
CA VAL A 236 -27.69 -17.22 -22.84
C VAL A 236 -26.96 -18.20 -23.78
N ILE A 237 -25.64 -18.36 -23.62
CA ILE A 237 -24.92 -19.54 -24.12
C ILE A 237 -24.32 -20.25 -22.92
N ALA A 238 -24.91 -21.40 -22.60
CA ALA A 238 -24.31 -22.47 -21.84
C ALA A 238 -23.93 -23.58 -22.82
N THR A 239 -22.72 -24.14 -22.68
CA THR A 239 -22.32 -25.54 -22.99
C THR A 239 -20.84 -25.65 -22.63
N ALA A 240 -20.51 -26.33 -21.55
CA ALA A 240 -20.24 -27.77 -21.49
C ALA A 240 -18.93 -28.17 -22.19
N ASN A 241 -17.92 -28.38 -21.34
CA ASN A 241 -16.73 -29.21 -21.56
C ASN A 241 -17.13 -30.61 -22.11
N PRO A 242 -16.25 -31.38 -22.79
CA PRO A 242 -15.30 -32.19 -22.01
C PRO A 242 -14.00 -32.68 -22.73
N LEU A 243 -13.11 -33.29 -21.93
CA LEU A 243 -11.98 -34.20 -22.27
C LEU A 243 -10.77 -33.52 -22.95
N GLY A 244 -9.54 -33.56 -22.43
CA GLY A 244 -8.87 -34.58 -21.61
C GLY A 244 -7.72 -35.16 -22.43
N MET A 245 -6.46 -34.89 -22.05
CA MET A 245 -5.32 -35.83 -22.03
C MET A 245 -4.06 -35.11 -21.47
N PRO A 246 -3.21 -35.80 -20.67
CA PRO A 246 -2.06 -35.21 -19.97
C PRO A 246 -0.75 -35.36 -20.76
N VAL A 247 0.20 -34.45 -20.54
CA VAL A 247 1.59 -34.57 -21.02
C VAL A 247 2.52 -34.90 -19.83
N PRO A 248 3.49 -35.83 -19.97
CA PRO A 248 4.16 -36.47 -18.84
C PRO A 248 5.35 -35.68 -18.28
N ALA A 249 5.62 -35.92 -16.99
CA ALA A 249 6.83 -35.51 -16.28
C ALA A 249 8.06 -36.28 -16.77
N ALA A 250 9.16 -35.56 -17.02
CA ALA A 250 10.48 -36.14 -17.17
C ALA A 250 11.21 -36.08 -15.83
N ALA A 251 11.58 -37.26 -15.31
CA ALA A 251 12.47 -37.43 -14.19
C ALA A 251 13.88 -37.80 -14.71
N GLY A 252 14.91 -37.25 -14.06
CA GLY A 252 16.21 -37.90 -13.92
C GLY A 252 17.39 -37.27 -14.65
N ALA A 253 18.29 -36.64 -13.89
CA ALA A 253 19.72 -36.92 -13.93
C ALA A 253 20.40 -36.39 -12.66
N GLN A 254 20.90 -37.31 -11.84
CA GLN A 254 21.94 -37.06 -10.84
C GLN A 254 23.27 -36.81 -11.56
N GLN A 255 24.02 -35.81 -11.09
CA GLN A 255 25.44 -35.89 -10.70
C GLN A 255 25.76 -34.71 -9.78
#